data_AF-A0A0C2DCH3-F1
#
_entry.id   AF-A0A0C2DCH3-F1
#
_cell.length_a   1.000
_cell.length_b   1.000
_cell.length_c   1.000
_cell.angle_alpha   90.00
_cell.angle_beta   90.00
_cell.angle_gamma   90.00
#
_symmetry.space_group_name_H-M   'P 1'
#
loop_
_entity.id
_entity.type
_entity.pdbx_description
1 polymer ?
#
loop_
_entity_poly.entity_id
_entity_poly.type
_entity_poly.pdbx_seq_one_letter_code
_entity_poly.pdbx_strand_id
1 'polypeptide(L)'
;MLISGPLCENFDRTLAGRAYYHGLLLREDVPYLLHQNGDFLVRVAQSHPSAVVYVRKGADKMATKLEMVLSVFHDPQGRSSHSKSGKDKENFVSNLIHKLNVRLIKGVALAPWEIQGKHVRIGDLMGGPGPVEVHRCFVKIDGSDREAAGTLISGQSPHAWQTLREMARQGRLLRELKHPCVVQFYGVCTLARPCCFLLEYVSEGKLNLYLIKNRGNLKREELLQMTISAGKLMGRGI
;
A
#
# COMPACT_ATOMS: atom_id res chain seq x y z
N MET A 1 -9.48 17.67 -1.40
CA MET A 1 -8.69 17.62 -0.15
C MET A 1 -7.25 17.30 -0.53
N LEU A 2 -6.29 18.18 -0.24
CA LEU A 2 -4.87 17.89 -0.46
C LEU A 2 -4.35 16.99 0.67
N ILE A 3 -3.56 15.98 0.32
CA ILE A 3 -2.88 15.09 1.27
C ILE A 3 -1.92 15.96 2.10
N SER A 4 -2.17 16.10 3.39
CA SER A 4 -1.45 17.01 4.29
C SER A 4 -0.17 16.38 4.86
N GLY A 5 0.70 17.26 5.38
CA GLY A 5 2.09 17.00 5.80
C GLY A 5 2.31 16.00 6.95
N PRO A 6 3.54 15.91 7.47
CA PRO A 6 4.14 14.64 7.86
C PRO A 6 3.65 14.03 9.18
N LEU A 7 3.82 12.71 9.26
CA LEU A 7 3.19 11.80 10.21
C LEU A 7 3.98 11.56 11.52
N CYS A 8 5.21 12.06 11.65
CA CYS A 8 6.08 11.82 12.82
C CYS A 8 6.75 13.10 13.35
N GLU A 9 6.95 13.18 14.67
CA GLU A 9 7.49 14.36 15.39
C GLU A 9 8.87 14.81 14.91
N ASN A 10 9.71 13.87 14.45
CA ASN A 10 11.07 14.15 13.94
C ASN A 10 11.16 14.04 12.41
N PHE A 11 10.08 14.35 11.69
CA PHE A 11 10.10 14.27 10.24
C PHE A 11 10.99 15.36 9.63
N ASP A 12 12.09 14.94 9.00
CA ASP A 12 12.86 15.82 8.12
C ASP A 12 12.05 16.10 6.85
N ARG A 13 11.52 17.33 6.75
CA ARG A 13 10.71 17.79 5.62
C ARG A 13 11.45 17.73 4.30
N THR A 14 12.78 17.75 4.30
CA THR A 14 13.59 17.66 3.08
C THR A 14 13.54 16.27 2.45
N LEU A 15 13.13 15.23 3.20
CA LEU A 15 12.99 13.87 2.71
C LEU A 15 11.74 13.65 1.84
N ALA A 16 10.66 14.41 2.06
CA ALA A 16 9.41 14.26 1.31
C ALA A 16 9.57 14.40 -0.22
N GLY A 17 10.58 15.17 -0.66
CA GLY A 17 10.89 15.35 -2.09
C GLY A 17 11.93 14.36 -2.65
N ARG A 18 12.48 13.46 -1.82
CA ARG A 18 13.52 12.53 -2.25
C ARG A 18 12.89 11.33 -2.94
N ALA A 19 13.49 10.90 -4.06
CA ALA A 19 13.01 9.75 -4.82
C ALA A 19 12.99 8.45 -4.00
N TYR A 20 13.87 8.34 -3.00
CA TYR A 20 14.03 7.19 -2.11
C TYR A 20 13.20 7.26 -0.82
N TYR A 21 12.25 8.20 -0.73
CA TYR A 21 11.30 8.28 0.38
C TYR A 21 9.97 7.64 0.00
N HIS A 22 9.60 6.56 0.69
CA HIS A 22 8.41 5.74 0.37
C HIS A 22 7.24 5.93 1.36
N GLY A 23 7.32 6.90 2.26
CA GLY A 23 6.30 7.16 3.26
C GLY A 23 6.00 5.92 4.12
N LEU A 24 4.72 5.56 4.24
CA LEU A 24 4.21 4.46 5.05
C LEU A 24 4.39 3.07 4.40
N LEU A 25 5.41 2.89 3.57
CA LEU A 25 5.76 1.58 3.00
C LEU A 25 5.97 0.55 4.12
N LEU A 26 5.29 -0.58 3.97
CA LEU A 26 5.34 -1.66 4.94
C LEU A 26 6.65 -2.42 4.84
N ARG A 27 7.11 -2.97 5.97
CA ARG A 27 8.38 -3.73 6.03
C ARG A 27 8.34 -4.94 5.09
N GLU A 28 7.18 -5.56 4.96
CA GLU A 28 6.93 -6.74 4.12
C GLU A 28 7.11 -6.44 2.62
N ASP A 29 7.01 -5.17 2.21
CA ASP A 29 7.18 -4.76 0.81
C ASP A 29 8.63 -4.37 0.46
N VAL A 30 9.48 -4.10 1.45
CA VAL A 30 10.89 -3.69 1.24
C VAL A 30 11.72 -4.72 0.45
N PRO A 31 11.60 -6.05 0.70
CA PRO A 31 12.37 -7.05 -0.05
C PRO A 31 12.04 -7.12 -1.55
N TYR A 32 10.91 -6.55 -1.99
CA TYR A 32 10.54 -6.45 -3.40
C TYR A 32 11.13 -5.23 -4.11
N LEU A 33 11.83 -4.36 -3.37
CA LEU A 33 12.41 -3.11 -3.87
C LEU A 33 13.93 -3.10 -3.81
N LEU A 34 14.50 -3.60 -2.71
CA LEU A 34 15.96 -3.63 -2.51
C LEU A 34 16.52 -4.96 -2.99
N HIS A 35 17.32 -4.94 -4.06
CA HIS A 35 17.78 -6.16 -4.72
C HIS A 35 19.31 -6.28 -4.78
N GLN A 36 20.02 -5.16 -4.69
CA GLN A 36 21.48 -5.10 -4.81
C GLN A 36 22.12 -4.60 -3.53
N ASN A 37 23.32 -5.08 -3.22
CA ASN A 37 24.07 -4.62 -2.05
C ASN A 37 24.22 -3.10 -2.06
N GLY A 38 23.82 -2.46 -0.97
CA GLY A 38 23.82 -1.02 -0.79
C GLY A 38 22.61 -0.29 -1.39
N ASP A 39 21.63 -0.99 -1.95
CA ASP A 39 20.30 -0.44 -2.22
C ASP A 39 19.68 -0.01 -0.89
N PHE A 40 19.13 1.21 -0.84
CA PHE A 40 18.48 1.74 0.35
C PHE A 40 17.22 2.54 0.04
N LEU A 41 16.35 2.65 1.04
CA LEU A 41 15.18 3.53 1.02
C LEU A 41 14.86 4.04 2.43
N VAL A 42 14.09 5.13 2.51
CA VAL A 42 13.59 5.70 3.76
C VAL A 42 12.07 5.57 3.81
N ARG A 43 11.55 5.13 4.95
CA ARG A 43 10.11 4.96 5.20
C ARG A 43 9.74 5.37 6.63
N VAL A 44 8.45 5.48 6.90
CA VAL A 44 7.86 5.73 8.21
C VAL A 44 7.14 4.47 8.66
N ALA A 45 7.39 4.01 9.88
CA ALA A 45 6.80 2.79 10.43
C ALA A 45 6.21 3.02 11.82
N GLN A 46 5.28 2.14 12.24
CA GLN A 46 4.90 2.05 13.64
C GLN A 46 6.13 1.62 14.45
N SER A 47 6.40 2.36 15.54
CA SER A 47 7.40 1.99 16.53
C SER A 47 7.06 0.63 17.12
N HIS A 48 8.07 -0.21 17.33
CA HIS A 48 7.91 -1.54 17.87
C HIS A 48 7.55 -1.46 19.37
N PRO A 49 6.60 -2.27 19.89
CA PRO A 49 6.32 -2.29 21.33
C PRO A 49 7.56 -2.52 22.20
N SER A 50 8.60 -3.20 21.70
CA SER A 50 9.87 -3.43 22.40
C SER A 50 10.84 -2.24 22.38
N ALA A 51 10.55 -1.17 21.63
CA ALA A 51 11.33 0.09 21.59
C ALA A 51 10.73 1.19 22.48
N VAL A 52 9.70 0.88 23.27
CA VAL A 52 9.11 1.79 24.25
C VAL A 52 10.07 1.92 25.43
N VAL A 53 11.00 2.88 25.35
CA VAL A 53 11.59 3.45 26.56
C VAL A 53 10.43 4.05 27.36
N TYR A 54 10.14 3.45 28.51
CA TYR A 54 9.13 3.91 29.46
C TYR A 54 9.37 5.39 29.79
N VAL A 55 8.53 6.27 29.24
CA VAL A 55 8.32 7.61 29.78
C VAL A 55 6.93 7.60 30.42
N ARG A 56 6.89 7.43 31.75
CA ARG A 56 5.73 7.84 32.58
C ARG A 56 5.57 9.36 32.39
N LYS A 57 4.40 9.99 32.35
CA LYS A 57 3.11 9.75 32.99
C LYS A 57 2.11 10.71 32.31
N GLY A 58 0.90 10.28 32.03
CA GLY A 58 -0.17 11.17 31.56
C GLY A 58 -1.17 10.41 30.71
N ALA A 59 -2.42 10.38 31.14
CA ALA A 59 -3.49 9.74 30.41
C ALA A 59 -3.70 10.47 29.08
N ASP A 60 -3.19 9.91 27.98
CA ASP A 60 -3.65 10.30 26.67
C ASP A 60 -3.53 9.14 25.67
N LYS A 61 -4.47 9.11 24.75
CA LYS A 61 -4.87 7.99 23.89
C LYS A 61 -3.67 7.22 23.31
N MET A 62 -3.80 5.89 23.27
CA MET A 62 -2.84 4.91 22.73
C MET A 62 -2.60 5.08 21.22
N ALA A 63 -2.01 6.20 20.82
CA ALA A 63 -1.53 6.45 19.46
C ALA A 63 -0.17 5.78 19.30
N THR A 64 -0.07 4.85 18.36
CA THR A 64 1.22 4.23 18.00
C THR A 64 2.19 5.32 17.54
N LYS A 65 3.33 5.45 18.22
CA LYS A 65 4.40 6.37 17.80
C LYS A 65 4.91 5.95 16.43
N LEU A 66 5.13 6.92 15.53
CA LEU A 66 5.71 6.68 14.21
C LEU A 66 7.18 7.09 14.19
N GLU A 67 8.01 6.29 13.53
CA GLU A 67 9.46 6.48 13.45
C GLU A 67 9.95 6.42 12.00
N MET A 68 10.99 7.20 11.70
CA MET A 68 11.69 7.11 10.43
C MET A 68 12.63 5.91 10.44
N VAL A 69 12.59 5.12 9.37
CA VAL A 69 13.36 3.90 9.21
C VAL A 69 14.14 3.97 7.90
N LEU A 70 15.47 3.91 8.01
CA LEU A 70 16.36 3.65 6.88
C LEU A 70 16.47 2.14 6.68
N SER A 71 16.03 1.65 5.53
CA SER A 71 16.13 0.24 5.14
C SER A 71 17.25 0.08 4.11
N VAL A 72 18.16 -0.88 4.30
CA VAL A 72 19.32 -1.11 3.44
C VAL A 72 19.45 -2.60 3.16
N PHE A 73 19.67 -2.98 1.90
CA PHE A 73 20.03 -4.35 1.55
C PHE A 73 21.55 -4.51 1.63
N HIS A 74 22.00 -5.41 2.50
CA HIS A 74 23.41 -5.65 2.76
C HIS A 74 23.77 -7.09 2.41
N ASP A 75 24.45 -7.27 1.28
CA ASP A 75 24.98 -8.56 0.83
C ASP A 75 26.32 -8.34 0.10
N PRO A 76 27.40 -8.01 0.83
CA PRO A 76 28.69 -7.69 0.22
C PRO A 76 29.33 -8.89 -0.48
N GLN A 77 28.87 -10.12 -0.23
CA GLN A 77 29.43 -11.35 -0.77
C GLN A 77 28.52 -12.02 -1.81
N GLY A 78 27.36 -11.43 -2.12
CA GLY A 78 26.40 -11.93 -3.11
C GLY A 78 25.88 -13.35 -2.80
N ARG A 79 25.82 -13.73 -1.52
CA ARG A 79 25.46 -15.09 -1.09
C ARG A 79 23.96 -15.30 -0.97
N SER A 80 23.17 -14.23 -1.06
CA SER A 80 21.71 -14.31 -0.96
C SER A 80 21.13 -14.84 -2.26
N SER A 81 20.69 -16.09 -2.27
CA SER A 81 19.78 -16.57 -3.31
C SER A 81 18.40 -15.92 -3.07
N HIS A 82 17.77 -15.37 -4.11
CA HIS A 82 16.46 -14.72 -4.03
C HIS A 82 15.34 -15.74 -3.70
N SER A 83 15.31 -16.26 -2.48
CA SER A 83 14.14 -16.94 -1.93
C SER A 83 13.12 -15.86 -1.54
N LYS A 84 11.99 -15.77 -2.27
CA LYS A 84 10.86 -14.86 -1.97
C LYS A 84 10.12 -15.19 -0.67
N SER A 85 10.68 -16.04 0.19
CA SER A 85 10.09 -16.43 1.47
C SER A 85 11.13 -16.22 2.57
N GLY A 86 10.88 -15.24 3.43
CA GLY A 86 11.68 -14.96 4.62
C GLY A 86 10.79 -14.56 5.77
N LYS A 87 10.14 -15.54 6.41
CA LYS A 87 9.70 -15.39 7.81
C LYS A 87 10.96 -15.51 8.67
N ASP A 88 11.68 -14.43 8.93
CA ASP A 88 12.75 -14.48 9.93
C ASP A 88 12.82 -13.28 10.87
N LYS A 89 12.49 -13.63 12.11
CA LYS A 89 12.94 -13.19 13.44
C LYS A 89 13.40 -11.75 13.61
N GLU A 90 12.58 -11.03 14.36
CA GLU A 90 12.95 -9.87 15.16
C GLU A 90 14.10 -10.21 16.10
N ASN A 91 15.22 -9.50 15.94
CA ASN A 91 15.94 -8.77 16.98
C ASN A 91 17.29 -8.29 16.41
N PHE A 92 17.89 -7.30 17.08
CA PHE A 92 19.25 -6.77 16.85
C PHE A 92 19.46 -5.74 15.74
N VAL A 93 19.31 -4.44 16.05
CA VAL A 93 20.05 -3.38 15.33
C VAL A 93 20.40 -2.21 16.24
N SER A 94 21.57 -2.27 16.87
CA SER A 94 22.36 -1.08 17.20
C SER A 94 23.85 -1.41 17.16
N ASN A 95 24.24 -2.53 17.77
CA ASN A 95 25.63 -3.05 17.76
C ASN A 95 26.10 -3.69 16.44
N LEU A 96 25.21 -3.81 15.44
CA LEU A 96 25.48 -4.52 14.19
C LEU A 96 25.98 -3.59 13.06
N ILE A 97 25.55 -2.32 13.03
CA ILE A 97 25.88 -1.38 11.94
C ILE A 97 27.39 -1.11 11.87
N HIS A 98 28.05 -0.90 13.00
CA HIS A 98 29.51 -0.70 13.06
C HIS A 98 30.31 -1.96 12.70
N LYS A 99 29.74 -3.16 12.91
CA LYS A 99 30.41 -4.43 12.57
C LYS A 99 30.24 -4.83 11.11
N LEU A 100 29.15 -4.42 10.45
CA LEU A 100 28.81 -4.86 9.10
C LEU A 100 29.36 -3.98 7.96
N ASN A 101 30.00 -2.83 8.24
CA ASN A 101 30.50 -1.92 7.20
C ASN A 101 29.43 -1.62 6.11
N VAL A 102 28.21 -1.30 6.56
CA VAL A 102 27.06 -1.04 5.68
C VAL A 102 27.31 0.24 4.88
N ARG A 103 27.14 0.18 3.55
CA ARG A 103 27.28 1.33 2.64
C ARG A 103 25.96 1.65 1.98
N LEU A 104 25.60 2.94 1.95
CA LEU A 104 24.47 3.45 1.19
C LEU A 104 24.97 3.75 -0.23
N ILE A 105 24.63 2.90 -1.19
CA ILE A 105 25.14 3.00 -2.57
C ILE A 105 24.09 3.62 -3.47
N LYS A 106 22.84 3.13 -3.44
CA LYS A 106 21.78 3.56 -4.35
C LYS A 106 20.45 3.76 -3.63
N GLY A 107 19.92 4.97 -3.69
CA GLY A 107 18.55 5.25 -3.24
C GLY A 107 17.55 4.69 -4.23
N VAL A 108 16.78 3.68 -3.84
CA VAL A 108 15.76 3.05 -4.69
C VAL A 108 14.56 3.99 -4.81
N ALA A 109 14.14 4.29 -6.04
CA ALA A 109 13.00 5.17 -6.30
C ALA A 109 11.67 4.45 -6.07
N LEU A 110 10.57 5.22 -6.00
CA LEU A 110 9.21 4.69 -5.95
C LEU A 110 8.96 3.66 -7.06
N ALA A 111 8.33 2.55 -6.68
CA ALA A 111 7.95 1.53 -7.62
C ALA A 111 6.77 2.00 -8.51
N PRO A 112 6.54 1.36 -9.67
CA PRO A 112 5.46 1.77 -10.59
C PRO A 112 4.05 1.77 -9.97
N TRP A 113 3.82 0.94 -8.96
CA TRP A 113 2.54 0.86 -8.24
C TRP A 113 2.44 1.85 -7.07
N GLU A 114 3.51 2.57 -6.72
CA GLU A 114 3.51 3.60 -5.68
C GLU A 114 3.13 4.95 -6.31
N ILE A 115 1.84 5.26 -6.24
CA ILE A 115 1.26 6.46 -6.84
C ILE A 115 1.45 7.64 -5.89
N GLN A 116 2.01 8.72 -6.42
CA GLN A 116 2.17 9.96 -5.69
C GLN A 116 0.82 10.63 -5.46
N GLY A 117 0.60 11.16 -4.25
CA GLY A 117 -0.66 11.82 -3.87
C GLY A 117 -1.13 12.91 -4.83
N LYS A 118 -0.21 13.68 -5.43
CA LYS A 118 -0.53 14.72 -6.42
C LYS A 118 -1.19 14.18 -7.70
N HIS A 119 -1.06 12.89 -7.99
CA HIS A 119 -1.69 12.23 -9.13
C HIS A 119 -3.07 11.66 -8.80
N VAL A 120 -3.55 11.83 -7.56
CA VAL A 120 -4.85 11.30 -7.09
C VAL A 120 -5.76 12.46 -6.74
N ARG A 121 -6.95 12.47 -7.33
CA ARG A 121 -8.06 13.37 -7.00
C ARG A 121 -9.17 12.56 -6.37
N ILE A 122 -9.48 12.85 -5.12
CA ILE A 122 -10.57 12.22 -4.37
C ILE A 122 -11.87 12.95 -4.68
N GLY A 123 -12.91 12.20 -5.06
CA GLY A 123 -14.27 12.66 -5.30
C GLY A 123 -15.25 12.10 -4.26
N ASP A 124 -16.45 11.74 -4.72
CA ASP A 124 -17.60 11.42 -3.88
C ASP A 124 -17.38 10.21 -2.97
N LEU A 125 -17.86 10.30 -1.73
CA LEU A 125 -17.90 9.17 -0.79
C LEU A 125 -18.95 8.15 -1.23
N MET A 126 -18.52 6.91 -1.46
CA MET A 126 -19.38 5.80 -1.86
C MET A 126 -19.81 4.94 -0.66
N GLY A 127 -19.03 4.95 0.42
CA GLY A 127 -19.35 4.27 1.67
C GLY A 127 -18.10 3.89 2.47
N GLY A 128 -18.28 3.06 3.51
CA GLY A 128 -17.19 2.61 4.38
C GLY A 128 -17.22 3.23 5.78
N PRO A 129 -16.66 2.56 6.80
CA PRO A 129 -16.65 3.07 8.17
C PRO A 129 -15.51 4.08 8.39
N GLY A 130 -15.83 5.32 8.81
CA GLY A 130 -14.92 6.31 9.40
C GLY A 130 -13.45 6.28 8.93
N PRO A 131 -12.54 5.56 9.63
CA PRO A 131 -11.12 5.52 9.27
C PRO A 131 -10.81 4.79 7.95
N VAL A 132 -11.78 4.11 7.34
CA VAL A 132 -11.68 3.38 6.08
C VAL A 132 -12.89 3.74 5.20
N GLU A 133 -12.67 4.66 4.27
CA GLU A 133 -13.72 5.17 3.38
C GLU A 133 -13.43 4.74 1.94
N VAL A 134 -14.48 4.53 1.16
CA VAL A 134 -14.40 4.20 -0.26
C VAL A 134 -14.92 5.39 -1.03
N HIS A 135 -14.08 5.98 -1.86
CA HIS A 135 -14.40 7.14 -2.68
C HIS A 135 -14.31 6.83 -4.17
N ARG A 136 -15.13 7.52 -4.95
CA ARG A 136 -14.89 7.69 -6.37
C ARG A 136 -13.69 8.62 -6.52
N CYS A 137 -12.68 8.21 -7.27
CA CYS A 137 -11.41 8.90 -7.42
C CYS A 137 -11.05 9.04 -8.90
N PHE A 138 -10.13 9.95 -9.19
CA PHE A 138 -9.47 10.05 -10.49
C PHE A 138 -7.97 9.97 -10.27
N VAL A 139 -7.30 9.12 -11.03
CA VAL A 139 -5.86 8.88 -10.91
C VAL A 139 -5.19 9.07 -12.26
N LYS A 140 -4.09 9.81 -12.28
CA LYS A 140 -3.27 9.99 -13.48
C LYS A 140 -2.29 8.83 -13.61
N ILE A 141 -2.45 8.02 -14.66
CA ILE A 141 -1.60 6.87 -14.99
C ILE A 141 -1.16 7.04 -16.44
N ASP A 142 0.15 6.99 -16.69
CA ASP A 142 0.74 7.18 -18.03
C ASP A 142 0.24 8.46 -18.73
N GLY A 143 0.13 9.54 -17.96
CA GLY A 143 -0.36 10.85 -18.43
C GLY A 143 -1.87 10.96 -18.62
N SER A 144 -2.61 9.85 -18.56
CA SER A 144 -4.06 9.80 -18.76
C SER A 144 -4.80 9.76 -17.43
N ASP A 145 -5.86 10.55 -17.28
CA ASP A 145 -6.74 10.46 -16.13
C ASP A 145 -7.65 9.24 -16.25
N ARG A 146 -7.69 8.42 -15.22
CA ARG A 146 -8.55 7.23 -15.12
C ARG A 146 -9.42 7.31 -13.90
N GLU A 147 -10.64 6.82 -14.05
CA GLU A 147 -11.58 6.72 -12.94
C GLU A 147 -11.28 5.50 -12.07
N ALA A 148 -11.31 5.68 -10.76
CA ALA A 148 -10.89 4.69 -9.77
C ALA A 148 -11.86 4.61 -8.58
N ALA A 149 -12.04 3.40 -8.04
CA ALA A 149 -12.54 3.22 -6.69
C ALA A 149 -11.35 3.25 -5.73
N GLY A 150 -11.27 4.28 -4.90
CA GLY A 150 -10.22 4.46 -3.91
C GLY A 150 -10.67 4.08 -2.51
N THR A 151 -10.04 3.07 -1.90
CA THR A 151 -10.17 2.86 -0.45
C THR A 151 -9.14 3.72 0.28
N LEU A 152 -9.63 4.73 0.99
CA LEU A 152 -8.86 5.70 1.77
C LEU A 152 -8.78 5.23 3.22
N ILE A 153 -7.56 5.22 3.76
CA ILE A 153 -7.27 4.80 5.12
C ILE A 153 -6.72 6.00 5.89
N SER A 154 -7.53 6.51 6.80
CA SER A 154 -7.26 7.69 7.63
C SER A 154 -6.87 7.32 9.07
N GLY A 155 -6.30 8.25 9.83
CA GLY A 155 -5.97 8.05 11.25
C GLY A 155 -4.68 7.28 11.51
N GLN A 156 -4.51 6.65 12.69
CA GLN A 156 -3.36 5.79 13.02
C GLN A 156 -3.75 4.60 13.93
N SER A 157 -5.03 4.26 14.00
CA SER A 157 -5.53 3.19 14.86
C SER A 157 -4.98 1.81 14.45
N PRO A 158 -4.95 0.82 15.37
CA PRO A 158 -4.57 -0.55 15.04
C PRO A 158 -5.37 -1.12 13.86
N HIS A 159 -6.68 -0.83 13.80
CA HIS A 159 -7.54 -1.22 12.70
C HIS A 159 -7.09 -0.61 11.37
N ALA A 160 -6.79 0.69 11.33
CA ALA A 160 -6.35 1.34 10.09
C ALA A 160 -5.02 0.77 9.57
N TRP A 161 -4.10 0.41 10.47
CA TRP A 161 -2.85 -0.26 10.11
C TRP A 161 -3.05 -1.70 9.63
N GLN A 162 -3.97 -2.44 10.24
CA GLN A 162 -4.35 -3.76 9.78
C GLN A 162 -4.95 -3.71 8.36
N THR A 163 -5.85 -2.76 8.11
CA THR A 163 -6.42 -2.52 6.77
C THR A 163 -5.33 -2.17 5.75
N LEU A 164 -4.37 -1.32 6.11
CA LEU A 164 -3.24 -0.99 5.24
C LEU A 164 -2.42 -2.25 4.88
N ARG A 165 -2.13 -3.12 5.85
CA ARG A 165 -1.42 -4.39 5.62
C ARG A 165 -2.19 -5.32 4.68
N GLU A 166 -3.50 -5.45 4.88
CA GLU A 166 -4.35 -6.30 4.05
C GLU A 166 -4.45 -5.77 2.61
N MET A 167 -4.60 -4.45 2.44
CA MET A 167 -4.60 -3.82 1.12
C MET A 167 -3.25 -3.97 0.41
N ALA A 168 -2.13 -3.82 1.12
CA ALA A 168 -0.81 -4.08 0.54
C ALA A 168 -0.67 -5.55 0.12
N ARG A 169 -1.19 -6.49 0.91
CA ARG A 169 -1.23 -7.93 0.57
C ARG A 169 -2.03 -8.19 -0.70
N GLN A 170 -3.22 -7.60 -0.82
CA GLN A 170 -4.02 -7.70 -2.04
C GLN A 170 -3.31 -7.05 -3.23
N GLY A 171 -2.69 -5.89 -3.03
CA GLY A 171 -1.91 -5.20 -4.05
C GLY A 171 -0.77 -6.06 -4.61
N ARG A 172 -0.04 -6.79 -3.75
CA ARG A 172 1.01 -7.72 -4.22
C ARG A 172 0.46 -8.78 -5.19
N LEU A 173 -0.72 -9.32 -4.92
CA LEU A 173 -1.37 -10.31 -5.79
C LEU A 173 -1.92 -9.68 -7.08
N LEU A 174 -2.58 -8.53 -6.96
CA LEU A 174 -3.27 -7.90 -8.09
C LEU A 174 -2.33 -7.19 -9.06
N ARG A 175 -1.11 -6.83 -8.66
CA ARG A 175 -0.10 -6.22 -9.55
C ARG A 175 0.23 -7.08 -10.77
N GLU A 176 0.21 -8.41 -10.60
CA GLU A 176 0.54 -9.37 -11.64
C GLU A 176 -0.70 -9.81 -12.45
N LEU A 177 -1.90 -9.47 -11.99
CA LEU A 177 -3.16 -9.91 -12.59
C LEU A 177 -3.75 -8.86 -13.54
N LYS A 178 -3.81 -9.19 -14.83
CA LYS A 178 -4.46 -8.38 -15.87
C LYS A 178 -5.44 -9.24 -16.67
N HIS A 179 -6.73 -9.04 -16.44
CA HIS A 179 -7.77 -9.82 -17.11
C HIS A 179 -9.07 -9.00 -17.22
N PRO A 180 -9.82 -9.06 -18.34
CA PRO A 180 -11.03 -8.27 -18.55
C PRO A 180 -12.18 -8.54 -17.55
N CYS A 181 -12.14 -9.68 -16.84
CA CYS A 181 -13.12 -10.03 -15.80
C CYS A 181 -12.59 -9.83 -14.38
N VAL A 182 -11.46 -9.12 -14.22
CA VAL A 182 -10.89 -8.75 -12.93
C VAL A 182 -10.73 -7.24 -12.92
N VAL A 183 -11.21 -6.60 -11.86
CA VAL A 183 -11.05 -5.16 -11.67
C VAL A 183 -9.56 -4.82 -11.68
N GLN A 184 -9.18 -3.90 -12.57
CA GLN A 184 -7.78 -3.55 -12.74
C GLN A 184 -7.22 -2.86 -11.48
N PHE A 185 -6.12 -3.38 -10.94
CA PHE A 185 -5.35 -2.66 -9.92
C PHE A 185 -4.53 -1.55 -10.55
N TYR A 186 -4.63 -0.35 -9.99
CA TYR A 186 -3.89 0.82 -10.44
C TYR A 186 -2.67 1.09 -9.59
N GLY A 187 -2.80 1.01 -8.26
CA GLY A 187 -1.69 1.33 -7.37
C GLY A 187 -2.11 1.63 -5.94
N VAL A 188 -1.13 2.02 -5.15
CA VAL A 188 -1.30 2.49 -3.78
C VAL A 188 -0.66 3.85 -3.58
N CYS A 189 -1.26 4.70 -2.76
CA CYS A 189 -0.65 5.93 -2.29
C CYS A 189 -0.34 5.76 -0.80
N THR A 190 0.95 5.63 -0.46
CA THR A 190 1.41 5.46 0.94
C THR A 190 2.36 6.56 1.38
N LEU A 191 2.67 7.54 0.52
CA LEU A 191 3.61 8.63 0.83
C LEU A 191 3.16 9.49 2.03
N ALA A 192 1.85 9.66 2.21
CA ALA A 192 1.25 10.36 3.32
C ALA A 192 -0.21 9.89 3.53
N ARG A 193 -0.84 10.34 4.61
CA ARG A 193 -2.25 10.04 4.90
C ARG A 193 -3.19 11.04 4.21
N PRO A 194 -4.39 10.61 3.78
CA PRO A 194 -4.90 9.23 3.81
C PRO A 194 -4.10 8.32 2.88
N CYS A 195 -3.84 7.08 3.30
CA CYS A 195 -3.30 6.09 2.37
C CYS A 195 -4.41 5.68 1.42
N CYS A 196 -4.11 5.43 0.15
CA CYS A 196 -5.11 5.01 -0.83
C CYS A 196 -4.76 3.65 -1.43
N PHE A 197 -5.76 2.81 -1.61
CA PHE A 197 -5.72 1.62 -2.46
C PHE A 197 -6.63 1.85 -3.65
N LEU A 198 -6.08 1.86 -4.86
CA LEU A 198 -6.76 2.33 -6.07
C LEU A 198 -7.01 1.17 -7.03
N LEU A 199 -8.29 0.92 -7.29
CA LEU A 199 -8.79 -0.03 -8.27
C LEU A 199 -9.57 0.70 -9.36
N GLU A 200 -9.76 0.08 -10.52
CA GLU A 200 -10.74 0.50 -11.51
C GLU A 200 -12.12 0.68 -10.88
N TYR A 201 -12.80 1.75 -11.29
CA TYR A 201 -14.18 2.00 -10.89
C TYR A 201 -15.16 1.25 -11.81
N VAL A 202 -16.12 0.54 -11.21
CA VAL A 202 -17.21 -0.15 -11.92
C VAL A 202 -18.53 0.54 -11.59
N SER A 203 -19.15 1.17 -12.59
CA SER A 203 -20.32 2.06 -12.43
C SER A 203 -21.55 1.37 -11.84
N GLU A 204 -21.79 0.11 -12.20
CA GLU A 204 -22.97 -0.66 -11.78
C GLU A 204 -22.83 -1.25 -10.37
N GLY A 205 -21.68 -1.05 -9.71
CA GLY A 205 -21.42 -1.50 -8.36
C GLY A 205 -21.39 -3.02 -8.22
N LYS A 206 -21.87 -3.53 -7.07
CA LYS A 206 -21.79 -4.95 -6.74
C LYS A 206 -22.86 -5.74 -7.50
N LEU A 207 -22.46 -6.87 -8.09
CA LEU A 207 -23.34 -7.72 -8.90
C LEU A 207 -24.61 -8.15 -8.16
N ASN A 208 -24.54 -8.49 -6.87
CA ASN A 208 -25.73 -8.89 -6.11
C ASN A 208 -26.76 -7.75 -6.00
N LEU A 209 -26.32 -6.51 -5.82
CA LEU A 209 -27.20 -5.34 -5.75
C LEU A 209 -27.76 -5.02 -7.14
N TYR A 210 -26.94 -5.13 -8.17
CA TYR A 210 -27.38 -4.97 -9.56
C TYR A 210 -28.48 -5.98 -9.93
N LEU A 211 -28.31 -7.25 -9.56
CA LEU A 211 -29.30 -8.31 -9.80
C LEU A 211 -30.61 -8.06 -9.05
N ILE A 212 -30.54 -7.58 -7.80
CA ILE A 212 -31.74 -7.22 -7.02
C ILE A 212 -32.46 -6.04 -7.67
N LYS A 213 -31.73 -4.98 -8.05
CA LYS A 213 -32.28 -3.77 -8.68
C LYS A 213 -32.95 -4.05 -10.03
N ASN A 214 -32.40 -4.97 -10.81
CA ASN A 214 -32.88 -5.29 -12.16
C ASN A 214 -33.67 -6.60 -12.24
N ARG A 215 -34.18 -7.09 -11.09
CA ARG A 215 -34.93 -8.34 -11.03
C ARG A 215 -36.15 -8.29 -11.96
N GLY A 216 -36.26 -9.28 -12.85
CA GLY A 216 -37.33 -9.38 -13.83
C GLY A 216 -37.09 -8.63 -15.15
N ASN A 217 -36.07 -7.76 -15.21
CA ASN A 217 -35.72 -7.00 -16.42
C ASN A 217 -34.51 -7.58 -17.17
N LEU A 218 -33.79 -8.53 -16.57
CA LEU A 218 -32.62 -9.18 -17.17
C LEU A 218 -33.04 -10.42 -17.97
N LYS A 219 -32.54 -10.53 -19.19
CA LYS A 219 -32.73 -11.70 -20.06
C LYS A 219 -31.85 -12.86 -19.61
N ARG A 220 -32.25 -14.09 -19.98
CA ARG A 220 -31.50 -15.30 -19.66
C ARG A 220 -30.07 -15.24 -20.23
N GLU A 221 -29.90 -14.71 -21.44
CA GLU A 221 -28.62 -14.56 -22.12
C GLU A 221 -27.66 -13.65 -21.34
N GLU A 222 -28.16 -12.56 -20.76
CA GLU A 222 -27.36 -11.62 -19.98
C GLU A 222 -26.85 -12.27 -18.69
N LEU A 223 -27.72 -13.00 -17.99
CA LEU A 223 -27.35 -13.75 -16.79
C LEU A 223 -26.32 -14.83 -17.11
N LEU A 224 -26.50 -15.58 -18.21
CA LEU A 224 -25.52 -16.56 -18.68
C LEU A 224 -24.18 -15.91 -19.01
N GLN A 225 -24.18 -14.74 -19.66
CA GLN A 225 -22.96 -14.02 -20.01
C GLN A 225 -22.21 -13.52 -18.77
N MET A 226 -22.91 -13.10 -17.71
CA MET A 226 -22.31 -12.77 -16.41
C MET A 226 -21.64 -14.01 -15.80
N THR A 227 -22.31 -15.16 -15.81
CA THR A 227 -21.75 -16.43 -15.30
C THR A 227 -20.53 -16.88 -16.11
N ILE A 228 -20.58 -16.80 -17.44
CA ILE A 228 -19.46 -17.13 -18.32
C ILE A 228 -18.26 -16.22 -18.02
N SER A 229 -18.49 -14.93 -17.82
CA SER A 229 -17.43 -13.96 -17.50
C SER A 229 -16.75 -14.31 -16.17
N ALA A 230 -17.51 -14.70 -15.15
CA ALA A 230 -16.97 -15.19 -13.89
C ALA A 230 -16.21 -16.52 -14.06
N GLY A 231 -16.73 -17.45 -14.87
CA GLY A 231 -16.10 -18.74 -15.15
C GLY A 231 -14.77 -18.62 -15.91
N LYS A 232 -14.65 -17.66 -16.83
CA LYS A 232 -13.39 -17.40 -17.58
C LYS A 232 -12.21 -17.10 -16.67
N LEU A 233 -12.45 -16.49 -15.52
CA LEU A 233 -11.42 -16.23 -14.52
C LEU A 233 -10.89 -17.53 -13.89
N MET A 234 -11.74 -18.53 -13.69
CA MET A 234 -11.40 -19.77 -13.00
C MET A 234 -10.79 -20.83 -13.94
N GLY A 235 -11.05 -20.73 -15.25
CA GLY A 235 -10.63 -21.74 -16.24
C GLY A 235 -9.29 -21.49 -16.92
N ARG A 236 -8.72 -20.28 -16.81
CA ARG A 236 -7.35 -20.00 -17.25
C ARG A 236 -6.49 -19.97 -15.99
N GLY A 237 -5.55 -20.91 -15.86
CA GLY A 237 -4.56 -20.88 -14.79
C GLY A 237 -3.90 -19.49 -14.76
N ILE A 238 -4.15 -18.78 -13.66
CA ILE A 238 -3.46 -17.55 -13.28
C ILE A 238 -2.03 -17.91 -12.90
#